data_AF-A0A9E5KQW5-F1
#
_entry.id   AF-A0A9E5KQW5-F1
#
_cell.length_a   1.000
_cell.length_b   1.000
_cell.length_c   1.000
_cell.angle_alpha   90.00
_cell.angle_beta   90.00
_cell.angle_gamma   90.00
#
_symmetry.space_group_name_H-M   'P 1'
#
loop_
_entity.id
_entity.type
_entity.pdbx_description
1 polymer ?
#
loop_
_entity_poly.entity_id
_entity_poly.type
_entity_poly.pdbx_seq_one_letter_code
_entity_poly.pdbx_strand_id
1 'polypeptide(L)'
;MPGVQQQGDDLLVSTGVLCHIYGITPGALTKWKNGGCPQTKRGWYNLREVVAWRDAGTTVDAVKAGDLRTAKLAIDVQYRKTKSQKEQLLLDILKGQYYSKEDVEDGWSRRALELKIALLNWSKTLPMDLIGLDVPEMEHALYKKTCELLEEFCRNGAYTFDEKGD
;
A
#
# COMPACT_ATOMS: atom_id res chain seq x y z
N MET A 1 18.37 -47.28 -14.55
CA MET A 1 19.83 -47.40 -14.75
C MET A 1 20.47 -46.02 -14.61
N PRO A 2 21.13 -45.70 -13.49
CA PRO A 2 22.03 -44.55 -13.44
C PRO A 2 23.24 -44.84 -14.34
N GLY A 3 23.60 -43.89 -15.19
CA GLY A 3 24.69 -44.07 -16.14
C GLY A 3 25.03 -42.77 -16.85
N VAL A 4 26.30 -42.63 -17.17
CA VAL A 4 26.83 -41.56 -18.01
C VAL A 4 27.41 -42.21 -19.25
N GLN A 5 27.05 -41.70 -20.42
CA GLN A 5 27.54 -42.14 -21.71
C GLN A 5 28.23 -40.96 -22.39
N GLN A 6 29.43 -41.19 -22.91
CA GLN A 6 30.12 -40.21 -23.72
C GLN A 6 29.94 -40.60 -25.19
N GLN A 7 29.34 -39.73 -25.98
CA GLN A 7 29.13 -39.96 -27.40
C GLN A 7 29.79 -38.82 -28.17
N GLY A 8 31.05 -39.03 -28.58
CA GLY A 8 31.88 -37.96 -29.15
C GLY A 8 32.22 -36.90 -28.10
N ASP A 9 31.91 -35.63 -28.39
CA ASP A 9 32.12 -34.47 -27.51
C ASP A 9 30.93 -34.21 -26.56
N ASP A 10 29.86 -35.01 -26.67
CA ASP A 10 28.63 -34.86 -25.90
C ASP A 10 28.54 -35.83 -24.72
N LEU A 11 28.17 -35.28 -23.55
CA LEU A 11 27.98 -36.02 -22.32
C LEU A 11 26.49 -36.31 -22.10
N LEU A 12 26.09 -37.56 -22.32
CA LEU A 12 24.73 -38.04 -22.09
C LEU A 12 24.59 -38.58 -20.66
N VAL A 13 23.63 -38.04 -19.95
CA VAL A 13 23.39 -38.32 -18.53
C VAL A 13 21.98 -38.88 -18.38
N SER A 14 21.84 -39.97 -17.64
CA SER A 14 20.52 -40.52 -17.37
C SER A 14 19.74 -39.67 -16.36
N THR A 15 18.40 -39.75 -16.37
CA THR A 15 17.51 -39.03 -15.46
C THR A 15 17.97 -39.04 -14.00
N GLY A 16 18.38 -40.20 -13.48
CA GLY A 16 18.81 -40.33 -12.09
C GLY A 16 20.07 -39.54 -11.78
N VAL A 17 21.06 -39.60 -12.68
CA VAL A 17 22.33 -38.87 -12.52
C VAL A 17 22.11 -37.37 -12.67
N LEU A 18 21.27 -36.94 -13.61
CA LEU A 18 20.92 -35.53 -13.78
C LEU A 18 20.22 -34.96 -12.53
N CYS A 19 19.30 -35.72 -11.94
CA CYS A 19 18.66 -35.37 -10.67
C CYS A 19 19.69 -35.22 -9.53
N HIS A 20 20.69 -36.11 -9.47
CA HIS A 20 21.76 -36.00 -8.46
C HIS A 20 22.67 -34.79 -8.70
N ILE A 21 23.06 -34.51 -9.95
CA ILE A 21 23.92 -33.36 -10.28
C ILE A 21 23.26 -32.04 -9.87
N TYR A 22 21.96 -31.89 -10.13
CA TYR A 22 21.22 -30.65 -9.82
C TYR A 22 20.53 -30.67 -8.45
N GLY A 23 20.62 -31.77 -7.69
CA GLY A 23 19.95 -31.92 -6.40
C GLY A 23 18.42 -31.85 -6.48
N ILE A 24 17.82 -32.24 -7.61
CA ILE A 24 16.37 -32.16 -7.85
C ILE A 24 15.69 -33.52 -7.80
N THR A 25 14.38 -33.51 -7.56
CA THR A 25 13.57 -34.73 -7.61
C THR A 25 13.18 -35.10 -9.05
N PRO A 26 12.90 -36.38 -9.36
CA PRO A 26 12.41 -36.79 -10.68
C PRO A 26 11.13 -36.07 -11.13
N GLY A 27 10.28 -35.66 -10.19
CA GLY A 27 9.09 -34.85 -10.46
C GLY A 27 9.43 -33.43 -10.92
N ALA A 28 10.49 -32.82 -10.38
CA ALA A 28 10.98 -31.54 -10.86
C ALA A 28 11.55 -31.65 -12.28
N LEU A 29 12.27 -32.73 -12.60
CA LEU A 29 12.78 -32.98 -13.95
C LEU A 29 11.64 -33.19 -14.97
N THR A 30 10.53 -33.81 -14.55
CA THR A 30 9.34 -33.95 -15.40
C THR A 30 8.71 -32.58 -15.71
N LYS A 31 8.71 -31.66 -14.74
CA LYS A 31 8.31 -30.26 -14.99
C LYS A 31 9.26 -29.56 -15.96
N TRP A 32 10.57 -29.82 -15.88
CA TRP A 32 11.55 -29.26 -16.83
C TRP A 32 11.32 -29.78 -18.24
N LYS A 33 11.06 -31.08 -18.39
CA LYS A 33 10.68 -31.68 -19.68
C LYS A 33 9.44 -31.01 -20.26
N ASN A 34 8.39 -30.80 -19.45
CA ASN A 34 7.17 -30.12 -19.89
C ASN A 34 7.39 -28.63 -20.22
N GLY A 35 8.42 -28.02 -19.64
CA GLY A 35 8.86 -26.65 -19.92
C GLY A 35 9.82 -26.52 -21.12
N GLY A 36 10.04 -27.59 -21.89
CA GLY A 36 10.87 -27.55 -23.10
C GLY A 36 12.34 -27.92 -22.91
N CYS A 37 12.72 -28.56 -21.79
CA CYS A 37 14.07 -29.06 -21.59
C CYS A 37 14.45 -30.10 -22.67
N PRO A 38 15.60 -29.93 -23.36
CA PRO A 38 16.02 -30.81 -24.44
C PRO A 38 16.26 -32.24 -23.93
N GLN A 39 15.69 -33.23 -24.62
CA GLN A 39 15.82 -34.65 -24.31
C GLN A 39 16.29 -35.39 -25.56
N THR A 40 17.49 -35.94 -25.53
CA THR A 40 18.08 -36.66 -26.67
C THR A 40 17.37 -38.00 -26.91
N LYS A 41 17.15 -38.78 -25.84
CA LYS A 41 16.45 -40.08 -25.89
C LYS A 41 15.65 -40.28 -24.61
N ARG A 42 14.72 -41.24 -24.61
CA ARG A 42 13.86 -41.53 -23.44
C ARG A 42 14.72 -41.80 -22.19
N GLY A 43 14.69 -40.85 -21.24
CA GLY A 43 15.44 -40.93 -19.98
C GLY A 43 16.93 -40.55 -20.06
N TRP A 44 17.38 -39.99 -21.19
CA TRP A 44 18.76 -39.56 -21.42
C TRP A 44 18.80 -38.11 -21.91
N TYR A 45 19.70 -37.34 -21.32
CA TYR A 45 19.81 -35.91 -21.50
C TYR A 45 21.26 -35.54 -21.82
N ASN A 46 21.47 -34.69 -22.82
CA ASN A 46 22.79 -34.10 -23.04
C ASN A 46 23.01 -32.98 -22.00
N LEU A 47 24.04 -33.11 -21.17
CA LEU A 47 24.31 -32.16 -20.10
C LEU A 47 24.60 -30.75 -20.64
N ARG A 48 25.29 -30.65 -21.77
CA ARG A 48 25.65 -29.37 -22.41
C ARG A 48 24.38 -28.61 -22.85
N GLU A 49 23.45 -29.32 -23.48
CA GLU A 49 22.17 -28.75 -23.92
C GLU A 49 21.28 -28.36 -22.75
N VAL A 50 21.25 -29.16 -21.67
CA VAL A 50 20.47 -28.84 -20.47
C VAL A 50 21.02 -27.61 -19.75
N VAL A 51 22.36 -27.47 -19.66
CA VAL A 51 23.01 -26.27 -19.12
C VAL A 51 22.67 -25.07 -19.99
N ALA A 52 22.85 -25.17 -21.31
CA ALA A 52 22.54 -24.08 -22.24
C ALA A 52 21.06 -23.66 -22.21
N TRP A 53 20.13 -24.61 -22.10
CA TRP A 53 18.69 -24.32 -21.95
C TRP A 53 18.38 -23.61 -20.63
N ARG A 54 19.02 -24.02 -19.53
CA ARG A 54 18.87 -23.37 -18.23
C ARG A 54 19.45 -21.96 -18.22
N ASP A 55 20.63 -21.79 -18.83
CA ASP A 55 21.31 -20.50 -18.92
C ASP A 55 20.55 -19.56 -19.87
N ALA A 56 20.00 -20.07 -20.98
CA ALA A 56 19.10 -19.34 -21.87
C ALA A 56 17.78 -18.92 -21.20
N GLY A 57 17.26 -19.75 -20.28
CA GLY A 57 16.13 -19.40 -19.42
C GLY A 57 16.46 -18.37 -18.33
N THR A 58 17.76 -18.12 -18.09
CA THR A 58 18.27 -17.17 -17.09
C THR A 58 18.77 -15.87 -17.74
N THR A 59 19.09 -15.90 -19.04
CA THR A 59 19.44 -14.71 -19.83
C THR A 59 18.20 -13.99 -20.36
N VAL A 60 18.42 -12.73 -20.71
CA VAL A 60 17.45 -11.66 -21.01
C VAL A 60 16.37 -12.02 -22.05
N ASP A 61 16.51 -13.12 -22.80
CA ASP A 61 15.52 -13.54 -23.80
C ASP A 61 14.31 -14.30 -23.22
N ALA A 62 14.42 -14.88 -22.03
CA ALA A 62 13.24 -15.38 -21.28
C ALA A 62 12.32 -14.22 -20.80
N VAL A 63 12.82 -12.98 -20.79
CA VAL A 63 12.04 -11.77 -20.50
C VAL A 63 11.13 -11.40 -21.68
N LYS A 64 11.45 -11.85 -22.91
CA LYS A 64 10.64 -11.56 -24.10
C LYS A 64 9.59 -12.63 -24.41
N ALA A 65 9.80 -13.88 -23.99
CA ALA A 65 8.89 -14.99 -24.27
C ALA A 65 7.90 -15.25 -23.12
N GLY A 66 7.14 -14.23 -22.70
CA GLY A 66 5.80 -14.38 -22.08
C GLY A 66 5.57 -15.52 -21.07
N ASP A 67 6.53 -15.82 -20.20
CA ASP A 67 6.44 -17.00 -19.35
C ASP A 67 5.49 -16.70 -18.17
N LEU A 68 4.29 -17.29 -18.20
CA LEU A 68 3.21 -17.11 -17.21
C LEU A 68 3.69 -17.17 -15.76
N ARG A 69 4.83 -17.82 -15.50
CA ARG A 69 5.41 -18.03 -14.19
C ARG A 69 6.10 -16.79 -13.63
N THR A 70 6.80 -16.00 -14.46
CA THR A 70 7.39 -14.72 -14.02
C THR A 70 6.32 -13.65 -13.90
N ALA A 71 5.33 -13.66 -14.79
CA ALA A 71 4.14 -12.81 -14.69
C ALA A 71 3.35 -13.10 -13.40
N LYS A 72 3.10 -14.38 -13.08
CA LYS A 72 2.46 -14.78 -11.81
C LYS A 72 3.26 -14.35 -10.59
N LEU A 73 4.58 -14.51 -10.61
CA LEU A 73 5.43 -14.09 -9.50
C LEU A 73 5.39 -12.57 -9.31
N ALA A 74 5.45 -11.80 -10.40
CA ALA A 74 5.31 -10.35 -10.35
C ALA A 74 3.95 -9.92 -9.81
N ILE A 75 2.86 -10.57 -10.25
CA ILE A 75 1.50 -10.33 -9.75
C ILE A 75 1.39 -10.67 -8.26
N ASP A 76 1.93 -11.82 -7.81
CA ASP A 76 1.92 -12.22 -6.41
C ASP A 76 2.72 -11.26 -5.52
N VAL A 77 3.87 -10.77 -6.02
CA VAL A 77 4.69 -9.78 -5.31
C VAL A 77 3.94 -8.45 -5.21
N GLN A 78 3.32 -7.99 -6.29
CA GLN A 78 2.52 -6.75 -6.28
C GLN A 78 1.32 -6.88 -5.35
N TYR A 79 0.60 -8.01 -5.41
CA TYR A 79 -0.54 -8.28 -4.52
C TYR A 79 -0.13 -8.27 -3.04
N ARG A 80 1.01 -8.88 -2.69
CA ARG A 80 1.55 -8.85 -1.33
C ARG A 80 1.95 -7.44 -0.89
N LYS A 81 2.55 -6.64 -1.79
CA LYS A 81 2.89 -5.24 -1.51
C LYS A 81 1.64 -4.40 -1.26
N THR A 82 0.64 -4.46 -2.13
CA THR A 82 -0.62 -3.73 -1.96
C THR A 82 -1.35 -4.16 -0.70
N LYS A 83 -1.34 -5.46 -0.37
CA LYS A 83 -1.94 -5.97 0.87
C LYS A 83 -1.22 -5.44 2.11
N SER A 84 0.11 -5.46 2.12
CA SER A 84 0.92 -4.89 3.20
C SER A 84 0.68 -3.39 3.36
N GLN A 85 0.59 -2.63 2.27
CA GLN A 85 0.26 -1.20 2.32
C GLN A 85 -1.14 -0.94 2.89
N LYS A 86 -2.12 -1.76 2.52
CA LYS A 86 -3.48 -1.69 3.07
C LYS A 86 -3.50 -2.00 4.57
N GLU A 87 -2.76 -3.02 5.01
CA GLU A 87 -2.63 -3.38 6.42
C GLU A 87 -1.92 -2.28 7.21
N GLN A 88 -0.89 -1.64 6.64
CA GLN A 88 -0.21 -0.50 7.24
C GLN A 88 -1.18 0.68 7.44
N LEU A 89 -1.94 1.02 6.40
CA LEU A 89 -2.89 2.12 6.43
C LEU A 89 -4.04 1.85 7.42
N LEU A 90 -4.50 0.60 7.51
CA LEU A 90 -5.47 0.16 8.54
C LEU A 90 -4.90 0.26 9.95
N LEU A 91 -3.64 -0.14 10.16
CA LEU A 91 -2.99 0.00 11.46
C LEU A 91 -2.87 1.47 11.87
N ASP A 92 -2.55 2.36 10.93
CA ASP A 92 -2.39 3.77 11.24
C ASP A 92 -3.74 4.49 11.45
N ILE A 93 -4.81 4.06 10.77
CA ILE A 93 -6.19 4.42 11.12
C ILE A 93 -6.52 3.95 12.55
N LEU A 94 -6.19 2.69 12.89
CA LEU A 94 -6.48 2.14 14.23
C LEU A 94 -5.73 2.87 15.35
N LYS A 95 -4.52 3.37 15.05
CA LYS A 95 -3.71 4.20 15.97
C LYS A 95 -4.26 5.62 16.12
N GLY A 96 -5.32 5.99 15.41
CA GLY A 96 -5.93 7.31 15.49
C GLY A 96 -5.13 8.42 14.81
N GLN A 97 -4.18 8.08 13.91
CA GLN A 97 -3.40 9.09 13.18
C GLN A 97 -4.10 9.63 11.93
N TYR A 98 -5.20 9.00 11.53
CA TYR A 98 -5.97 9.41 10.37
C TYR A 98 -7.43 9.63 10.76
N TYR A 99 -7.94 10.83 10.48
CA TYR A 99 -9.36 11.12 10.53
C TYR A 99 -9.99 10.90 9.15
N SER A 100 -11.24 10.44 9.12
CA SER A 100 -11.96 10.36 7.85
C SER A 100 -12.21 11.78 7.33
N LYS A 101 -12.12 11.95 6.00
CA LYS A 101 -12.36 13.25 5.38
C LYS A 101 -13.78 13.75 5.66
N GLU A 102 -14.76 12.84 5.64
CA GLU A 102 -16.17 13.15 5.92
C GLU A 102 -16.36 13.66 7.34
N ASP A 103 -15.74 13.01 8.34
CA ASP A 103 -15.85 13.43 9.73
C ASP A 103 -15.23 14.82 9.97
N VAL A 104 -14.12 15.12 9.29
CA VAL A 104 -13.49 16.43 9.34
C VAL A 104 -14.39 17.47 8.67
N GLU A 105 -14.87 17.22 7.45
CA GLU A 105 -15.76 18.13 6.73
C GLU A 105 -17.03 18.44 7.52
N ASP A 106 -17.65 17.41 8.14
CA ASP A 106 -18.82 17.58 8.99
C ASP A 106 -18.50 18.36 10.27
N GLY A 107 -17.37 18.08 10.92
CA GLY A 107 -16.92 18.79 12.11
C GLY A 107 -16.73 20.29 11.85
N TRP A 108 -16.04 20.64 10.76
CA TRP A 108 -15.83 22.03 10.36
C TRP A 108 -17.12 22.72 9.90
N SER A 109 -17.96 22.03 9.13
CA SER A 109 -19.25 22.55 8.68
C SER A 109 -20.18 22.88 9.84
N ARG A 110 -20.26 21.98 10.83
CA ARG A 110 -21.04 22.19 12.05
C ARG A 110 -20.52 23.37 12.85
N ARG A 111 -19.20 23.50 12.98
CA ARG A 111 -18.57 24.61 13.70
C ARG A 111 -18.82 25.98 13.05
N ALA A 112 -18.72 26.05 11.72
CA ALA A 112 -19.09 27.26 10.99
C ALA A 112 -20.58 27.61 11.16
N LEU A 113 -21.44 26.59 11.20
CA LEU A 113 -22.88 26.77 11.41
C LEU A 113 -23.20 27.26 12.84
N GLU A 114 -22.50 26.76 13.86
CA GLU A 114 -22.60 27.26 15.24
C GLU A 114 -22.26 28.75 15.33
N LEU A 115 -21.13 29.18 14.75
CA LEU A 115 -20.74 30.59 14.72
C LEU A 115 -21.78 31.46 13.97
N LYS A 116 -22.28 30.97 12.84
CA LYS A 116 -23.32 31.67 12.08
C LYS A 116 -24.58 31.88 12.94
N ILE A 117 -25.04 30.85 13.63
CA ILE A 117 -26.22 30.94 14.51
C ILE A 117 -25.95 31.93 15.66
N ALA A 118 -24.77 31.87 16.27
CA ALA A 118 -24.40 32.74 17.38
C ALA A 118 -24.39 34.22 16.95
N LEU A 119 -23.79 34.54 15.80
CA LEU A 119 -23.80 35.90 15.22
C LEU A 119 -25.21 36.40 14.89
N LEU A 120 -26.06 35.54 14.31
CA LEU A 120 -27.45 35.89 13.98
C LEU A 120 -28.33 36.07 15.21
N ASN A 121 -28.03 35.38 16.31
CA ASN A 121 -28.71 35.59 17.58
C ASN A 121 -28.19 36.82 18.31
N TRP A 122 -26.89 37.08 18.20
CA TRP A 122 -26.30 38.29 18.77
C TRP A 122 -26.89 39.54 18.12
N SER A 123 -27.06 39.59 16.80
CA SER A 123 -27.66 40.75 16.14
C SER A 123 -29.10 41.06 16.59
N LYS A 124 -29.84 40.06 17.09
CA LYS A 124 -31.20 40.24 17.65
C LYS A 124 -31.20 40.70 19.10
N THR A 125 -30.18 40.32 19.87
CA THR A 125 -30.05 40.65 21.30
C THR A 125 -29.29 41.95 21.51
N LEU A 126 -28.41 42.30 20.58
CA LEU A 126 -27.57 43.48 20.60
C LEU A 126 -28.33 44.79 20.87
N PRO A 127 -29.49 45.08 20.25
CA PRO A 127 -30.20 46.32 20.54
C PRO A 127 -30.60 46.45 22.00
N MET A 128 -30.95 45.36 22.69
CA MET A 128 -31.32 45.38 24.10
C MET A 128 -30.12 45.63 25.00
N ASP A 129 -28.97 45.05 24.64
CA ASP A 129 -27.73 45.18 25.41
C ASP A 129 -27.11 46.59 25.30
N LEU A 130 -27.47 47.36 24.26
CA LEU A 130 -26.94 48.71 24.02
C LEU A 130 -27.83 49.83 24.59
N ILE A 131 -29.03 49.53 25.10
CA ILE A 131 -29.94 50.56 25.62
C ILE A 131 -29.31 51.25 26.84
N GLY A 132 -29.13 52.57 26.75
CA GLY A 132 -28.70 53.41 27.86
C GLY A 132 -27.19 53.46 28.09
N LEU A 133 -26.39 52.79 27.26
CA LEU A 133 -24.93 52.88 27.29
C LEU A 133 -24.43 54.14 26.57
N ASP A 134 -23.26 54.64 26.96
CA ASP A 134 -22.54 55.64 26.19
C ASP A 134 -21.68 55.01 25.07
N VAL A 135 -21.13 55.83 24.16
CA VAL A 135 -20.38 55.32 23.00
C VAL A 135 -19.16 54.46 23.42
N PRO A 136 -18.33 54.88 24.39
CA PRO A 136 -17.24 54.04 24.91
C PRO A 136 -17.71 52.70 25.51
N GLU A 137 -18.78 52.70 26.29
CA GLU A 137 -19.35 51.49 26.91
C GLU A 137 -19.91 50.53 25.85
N MET A 138 -20.57 51.08 24.81
CA MET A 138 -21.05 50.29 23.68
C MET A 138 -19.89 49.61 22.93
N GLU A 139 -18.81 50.34 22.63
CA GLU A 139 -17.63 49.77 21.97
C GLU A 139 -16.99 48.65 22.81
N HIS A 140 -16.87 48.84 24.13
CA HIS A 140 -16.35 47.82 25.02
C HIS A 140 -17.24 46.57 25.07
N ALA A 141 -18.57 46.75 25.14
CA ALA A 141 -19.53 45.65 25.14
C ALA A 141 -19.48 44.84 23.83
N LEU A 142 -19.40 45.53 22.69
CA LEU A 142 -19.26 44.93 21.37
C LEU A 142 -17.96 44.13 21.24
N TYR A 143 -16.85 44.72 21.64
CA TYR A 143 -15.54 44.07 21.60
C TYR A 143 -15.53 42.80 22.46
N LYS A 144 -16.01 42.91 23.71
CA LYS A 144 -16.09 41.79 24.64
C LYS A 144 -16.91 40.63 24.07
N LYS A 145 -18.10 40.91 23.53
CA LYS A 145 -18.93 39.85 22.91
C LYS A 145 -18.30 39.25 21.66
N THR A 146 -17.59 40.05 20.87
CA THR A 146 -16.85 39.54 19.71
C THR A 146 -15.77 38.56 20.16
N CYS A 147 -15.00 38.89 21.20
CA CYS A 147 -14.00 37.99 21.78
C CYS A 147 -14.61 36.69 22.29
N GLU A 148 -15.71 36.77 23.06
CA GLU A 148 -16.40 35.58 23.57
C GLU A 148 -16.89 34.64 22.46
N LEU A 149 -17.47 35.19 21.38
CA LEU A 149 -17.92 34.41 20.22
C LEU A 149 -16.75 33.75 19.47
N LEU A 150 -15.62 34.43 19.37
CA LEU A 150 -14.42 33.89 18.75
C LEU A 150 -13.78 32.80 19.62
N GLU A 151 -13.75 32.96 20.94
CA GLU A 151 -13.27 31.94 21.87
C GLU A 151 -14.15 30.68 21.81
N GLU A 152 -15.48 30.82 21.74
CA GLU A 152 -16.40 29.70 21.59
C GLU A 152 -16.21 28.95 20.26
N PHE A 153 -15.88 29.67 19.19
CA PHE A 153 -15.54 29.07 17.89
C PHE A 153 -14.18 28.35 17.90
N CYS A 154 -13.18 28.95 18.54
CA CYS A 154 -11.80 28.44 18.61
C CYS A 154 -11.60 27.32 19.66
N ARG A 155 -12.65 26.89 20.36
CA ARG A 155 -12.57 25.87 21.42
C ARG A 155 -11.88 24.58 20.98
N ASN A 156 -11.11 23.97 21.87
CA ASN A 156 -10.50 22.67 21.64
C ASN A 156 -11.58 21.60 21.40
N GLY A 157 -11.38 20.77 20.38
CA GLY A 157 -12.33 19.76 19.93
C GLY A 157 -11.63 18.63 19.20
N ALA A 158 -12.36 17.57 18.86
CA ALA A 158 -11.81 16.36 18.25
C ALA A 158 -11.03 16.59 16.94
N TYR A 159 -11.22 17.74 16.29
CA TYR A 159 -10.58 18.13 15.03
C TYR A 159 -9.90 19.50 15.08
N THR A 160 -9.83 20.11 16.27
CA THR A 160 -9.24 21.42 16.52
C THR A 160 -8.51 21.33 17.85
N PHE A 161 -7.24 20.93 17.80
CA PHE A 161 -6.39 20.84 18.97
C PHE A 161 -5.49 22.07 19.02
N ASP A 162 -5.33 22.68 20.18
CA ASP A 162 -4.19 23.57 20.45
C ASP A 162 -2.90 22.75 20.39
N GLU A 163 -1.91 23.19 19.61
CA GLU A 163 -0.56 22.60 19.58
C GLU A 163 0.21 22.73 20.92
N LYS A 164 -0.45 23.14 22.01
CA LYS A 164 0.13 23.23 23.35
C LYS A 164 -0.38 22.11 24.24
N GLY A 165 0.34 20.99 24.23
CA GLY A 165 0.04 19.86 25.10
C GLY A 165 0.94 18.63 24.96
N ASP A 166 2.26 18.83 24.79
CA ASP A 166 3.31 17.98 25.36
C ASP A 166 4.43 18.89 25.88
#